data_AF-A0A941N728-F1
#
_entry.id   AF-A0A941N728-F1
#
_cell.length_a   1.000
_cell.length_b   1.000
_cell.length_c   1.000
_cell.angle_alpha   90.00
_cell.angle_beta   90.00
_cell.angle_gamma   90.00
#
_symmetry.space_group_name_H-M   'P 1'
#
loop_
_entity.id
_entity.type
_entity.pdbx_description
1 polymer ?
#
loop_
_entity_poly.entity_id
_entity_poly.type
_entity_poly.pdbx_seq_one_letter_code
_entity_poly.pdbx_strand_id
1 'polypeptide(L)' 'MESPAYLVEHWPVVVVSATLVVAACIDGIRLRVPNWITVPMVFSGLIYNAWVNGWSGVGDSMLGMLVGLACLLPLYSVGG' A
#
# COMPACT_ATOMS: atom_id res chain seq x y z
N MET A 1 26.31 19.10 15.73
CA MET A 1 27.13 18.24 14.86
C MET A 1 27.06 16.86 15.48
N GLU A 2 25.93 16.18 15.24
CA GLU A 2 25.49 15.05 16.08
C GLU A 2 26.14 13.75 15.61
N SER A 3 26.70 13.03 16.56
CA SER A 3 27.53 11.83 16.38
C SER A 3 26.79 10.76 15.54
N PRO A 4 27.49 9.99 14.68
CA PRO A 4 26.89 8.91 13.90
C PRO A 4 26.17 7.84 14.75
N ALA A 5 26.37 7.85 16.07
CA ALA A 5 25.66 7.02 17.05
C ALA A 5 24.14 7.27 17.08
N TYR A 6 23.67 8.51 16.87
CA TYR A 6 22.24 8.85 16.92
C TYR A 6 21.43 8.11 15.84
N LEU A 7 22.02 7.97 14.64
CA LEU A 7 21.41 7.25 13.52
C LEU A 7 21.38 5.73 13.76
N VAL A 8 22.33 5.19 14.54
CA VAL A 8 22.40 3.76 14.88
C VAL A 8 21.44 3.43 16.03
N GLU A 9 21.32 4.32 17.02
CA GLU A 9 20.38 4.18 18.13
C GLU A 9 18.92 4.28 17.64
N HIS A 10 18.66 5.18 16.68
CA HIS A 10 17.37 5.34 16.02
C HIS A 10 17.35 4.73 14.61
N TRP A 11 18.01 3.59 14.43
CA TRP A 11 18.01 2.84 13.18
C TRP A 11 16.60 2.59 12.58
N PRO A 12 15.50 2.43 13.34
CA PRO A 12 14.17 2.26 12.76
C PRO A 12 13.70 3.52 12.03
N VAL A 13 14.04 4.71 12.55
CA VAL A 13 13.65 5.99 11.96
C VAL A 13 14.37 6.20 10.63
N VAL A 14 15.68 5.88 10.59
CA VAL A 14 16.49 5.98 9.37
C VAL A 14 15.97 5.04 8.28
N VAL A 15 15.60 3.81 8.64
CA VAL A 15 15.02 2.83 7.71
C VAL A 15 13.66 3.31 7.17
N VAL A 16 12.79 3.83 8.03
CA VAL A 16 11.49 4.37 7.62
C VAL A 16 11.66 5.58 6.70
N SER A 17 12.54 6.52 7.03
CA SER A 17 12.83 7.69 6.19
C SER A 17 13.40 7.30 4.83
N ALA A 18 14.36 6.37 4.78
CA ALA A 18 14.92 5.89 3.51
C ALA A 18 13.85 5.20 2.64
N THR A 19 12.98 4.42 3.26
CA THR A 19 11.86 3.74 2.59
C THR A 19 10.87 4.75 2.00
N LEU A 20 10.55 5.82 2.74
CA LEU A 20 9.66 6.90 2.26
C LEU A 20 10.27 7.69 1.10
N VAL A 21 11.58 7.94 1.12
CA VAL A 21 12.28 8.60 0.01
C VAL A 21 12.26 7.74 -1.27
N VAL A 22 12.47 6.44 -1.13
CA VAL A 22 12.37 5.49 -2.26
C VAL A 22 10.92 5.44 -2.78
N ALA A 23 9.94 5.38 -1.89
CA ALA A 23 8.53 5.41 -2.27
C ALA A 23 8.15 6.69 -3.02
N ALA A 24 8.59 7.87 -2.53
CA ALA A 24 8.36 9.16 -3.18
C ALA A 24 9.06 9.27 -4.54
N CYS A 25 10.27 8.71 -4.69
CA CYS A 25 10.96 8.64 -5.98
C CYS A 25 10.21 7.76 -6.99
N ILE A 26 9.66 6.63 -6.55
CA ILE A 26 8.89 5.73 -7.43
C ILE A 26 7.55 6.39 -7.83
N ASP A 27 6.94 7.13 -6.91
CA ASP A 27 5.67 7.85 -7.11
C ASP A 27 5.85 9.04 -8.08
N GLY A 28 6.96 9.78 -7.95
CA GLY A 28 7.29 10.92 -8.81
C GLY A 28 7.72 10.56 -10.24
N ILE A 29 8.31 9.38 -10.46
CA ILE A 29 8.81 8.98 -11.79
C ILE A 29 7.69 8.45 -12.70
N ARG A 30 6.64 7.83 -12.15
CA ARG A 30 5.73 7.03 -12.98
C ARG A 30 4.49 7.72 -13.54
N LEU A 31 3.94 8.80 -12.97
CA LEU A 31 2.74 9.56 -13.46
C LEU A 31 1.63 8.70 -14.14
N ARG A 32 1.56 7.42 -13.76
CA ARG A 32 0.74 6.35 -14.31
C ARG A 32 0.86 5.24 -13.28
N VAL A 33 -0.15 5.13 -12.44
CA VAL A 33 -0.23 4.12 -11.38
C VAL A 33 0.05 2.75 -12.02
N PRO A 34 1.16 2.08 -11.69
CA PRO A 34 1.45 0.77 -12.26
C PRO A 34 0.47 -0.23 -11.65
N ASN A 35 -0.62 -0.49 -12.38
CA ASN A 35 -1.69 -1.40 -11.95
C ASN A 35 -1.21 -2.84 -11.66
N TRP A 36 0.03 -3.15 -12.04
CA TRP A 36 0.70 -4.43 -11.85
C TRP A 36 1.04 -4.73 -10.38
N ILE A 37 0.94 -3.76 -9.46
CA ILE A 37 1.12 -3.98 -8.00
C ILE A 37 -0.24 -4.04 -7.30
N THR A 38 -1.18 -3.19 -7.69
CA THR A 38 -2.55 -3.21 -7.15
C THR A 38 -3.30 -4.49 -7.50
N VAL A 39 -3.15 -4.99 -8.74
CA VAL A 39 -3.79 -6.26 -9.17
C VAL A 39 -3.36 -7.46 -8.31
N PRO A 40 -2.07 -7.78 -8.13
CA PRO A 40 -1.66 -8.92 -7.29
C PRO A 40 -1.99 -8.71 -5.82
N MET A 41 -2.00 -7.47 -5.32
CA MET A 41 -2.38 -7.18 -3.94
C MET A 41 -3.85 -7.54 -3.67
N VAL A 42 -4.77 -7.14 -4.55
CA VAL A 42 -6.20 -7.52 -4.46
C VAL A 42 -6.37 -9.05 -4.55
N PHE A 43 -5.68 -9.70 -5.49
CA PHE A 43 -5.71 -11.16 -5.61
C PHE A 43 -5.19 -11.87 -4.37
N SER A 44 -4.11 -11.39 -3.76
CA SER A 44 -3.56 -11.97 -2.53
C SER A 44 -4.52 -11.85 -1.36
N GLY A 45 -5.23 -10.72 -1.21
CA GLY A 45 -6.24 -10.52 -0.17
C GLY A 45 -7.45 -11.43 -0.34
N LEU A 46 -7.88 -11.66 -1.59
CA LEU A 46 -8.99 -12.57 -1.93
C LEU A 46 -8.61 -14.04 -1.63
N ILE A 47 -7.40 -14.46 -2.03
CA ILE A 47 -6.89 -15.81 -1.80
C ILE A 47 -6.67 -16.06 -0.30
N TYR A 48 -6.11 -15.09 0.41
CA TYR A 48 -5.84 -15.22 1.85
C TYR A 48 -7.13 -15.36 2.67
N ASN A 49 -8.15 -14.54 2.40
CA ASN A 49 -9.43 -14.65 3.08
C ASN A 49 -10.22 -15.89 2.70
N ALA A 50 -10.15 -16.33 1.43
CA ALA A 50 -10.72 -17.60 1.01
C ALA A 50 -10.05 -18.79 1.73
N TRP A 51 -8.75 -18.68 2.05
CA TRP A 51 -8.00 -19.70 2.77
C TRP A 51 -8.29 -19.70 4.28
N VAL A 52 -8.34 -18.53 4.91
CA VAL A 52 -8.46 -18.41 6.38
C VAL A 52 -9.91 -18.51 6.86
N ASN A 53 -10.87 -17.93 6.13
CA ASN A 53 -12.26 -17.79 6.56
C ASN A 53 -13.26 -18.56 5.66
N GLY A 54 -12.77 -19.35 4.69
CA GLY A 54 -13.59 -20.14 3.79
C GLY A 54 -14.56 -19.29 2.96
N TRP A 55 -15.76 -19.81 2.68
CA TRP A 55 -16.79 -19.12 1.88
C TRP A 55 -17.31 -17.81 2.50
N SER A 56 -17.25 -17.67 3.84
CA SER A 56 -17.59 -16.42 4.53
C SER A 56 -16.56 -15.32 4.26
N GLY A 57 -15.27 -15.67 4.22
CA GLY A 57 -14.19 -14.73 3.93
C GLY A 57 -14.21 -14.16 2.52
N VAL A 58 -14.83 -14.87 1.57
CA VAL A 58 -15.01 -14.36 0.20
C VAL A 58 -15.94 -13.15 0.19
N GLY A 59 -17.03 -13.20 0.97
CA GLY A 59 -17.96 -12.07 1.12
C GLY A 59 -17.28 -10.84 1.72
N ASP A 60 -16.51 -11.03 2.79
CA ASP A 60 -15.77 -9.95 3.45
C ASP A 60 -14.68 -9.35 2.54
N SER A 61 -14.04 -10.17 1.70
CA SER A 61 -13.05 -9.68 0.74
C SER A 61 -13.65 -8.91 -0.42
N MET A 62 -14.85 -9.30 -0.88
CA MET A 62 -15.58 -8.53 -1.88
C MET A 62 -16.04 -7.18 -1.32
N LEU A 63 -16.48 -7.13 -0.06
CA LEU A 63 -16.79 -5.87 0.63
C LEU A 63 -15.52 -5.01 0.80
N GLY A 64 -14.40 -5.60 1.21
CA GLY A 64 -13.11 -4.91 1.31
C GLY A 64 -12.65 -4.32 -0.03
N MET A 65 -12.80 -5.07 -1.13
CA MET A 65 -12.52 -4.58 -2.48
C MET A 65 -13.42 -3.40 -2.85
N LEU A 66 -14.71 -3.48 -2.53
CA LEU A 66 -15.70 -2.44 -2.84
C LEU A 66 -15.47 -1.18 -2.03
N VAL A 67 -15.13 -1.30 -0.75
CA VAL A 67 -14.75 -0.18 0.13
C VAL A 67 -13.44 0.47 -0.35
N GLY A 68 -12.45 -0.32 -0.76
CA GLY A 68 -11.20 0.20 -1.34
C GLY A 68 -11.43 0.98 -2.63
N LEU A 69 -12.30 0.47 -3.52
CA LEU A 69 -12.73 1.16 -4.74
C LEU A 69 -13.51 2.45 -4.44
N ALA A 70 -14.40 2.40 -3.44
CA ALA A 70 -15.15 3.57 -2.99
C ALA A 70 -14.25 4.67 -2.40
N CYS A 71 -13.13 4.31 -1.77
CA CYS A 71 -12.14 5.26 -1.28
C CYS A 71 -11.35 5.93 -2.41
N LEU A 72 -11.17 5.24 -3.54
CA LEU A 72 -10.49 5.77 -4.73
C LEU A 72 -11.40 6.66 -5.60
N LEU A 73 -12.72 6.49 -5.54
CA LEU A 73 -13.69 7.28 -6.32
C LEU A 73 -13.63 8.80 -6.05
N PRO A 74 -13.56 9.30 -4.79
CA PRO A 74 -13.36 10.71 -4.50
C PRO A 74 -12.07 11.26 -5.07
N LEU A 75 -10.97 10.50 -4.94
CA LEU A 75 -9.66 10.89 -5.45
C LEU A 75 -9.68 11.01 -7.00
N TYR A 76 -10.40 10.09 -7.67
CA TYR A 76 -10.63 10.16 -9.11
C TYR A 76 -11.50 11.37 -9.51
N SER A 77 -12.53 11.71 -8.72
CA SER A 77 -13.43 12.83 -9.02
C SER A 77 -12.78 14.22 -8.90
N VAL A 78 -11.68 14.34 -8.16
CA VAL A 78 -10.90 15.58 -7.99
C VAL A 78 -9.87 15.78 -9.11
N GLY A 79 -9.48 14.71 -9.81
CA GLY A 79 -8.54 14.76 -10.95
C GLY A 79 -9.20 14.96 -12.32
N GLY A 80 -10.50 15.30 -12.35
CA GLY A 80 -11.29 15.57 -13.57
C GLY A 80 -11.17 17.00 -14.08
#